data_AF-A0A512C4L9-F1
#
_entry.id   AF-A0A512C4L9-F1
#
_cell.length_a   1.000
_cell.length_b   1.000
_cell.length_c   1.000
_cell.angle_alpha   90.00
_cell.angle_beta   90.00
_cell.angle_gamma   90.00
#
_symmetry.space_group_name_H-M   'P 1'
#
loop_
_entity.id
_entity.type
_entity.pdbx_description
1 polymer ?
#
loop_
_entity_poly.entity_id
_entity_poly.type
_entity_poly.pdbx_seq_one_letter_code
_entity_poly.pdbx_strand_id
1 'polypeptide(L)'
;MDQSVLVAIARFPDRVHAIEELARNNEDFRSLCADLADAEAAAVRWEHSSLPVSAARCAEYRELARDLAAELAATLDRHLK
;
A
#
# COMPACT_ATOMS: atom_id res chain seq x y z
N MET A 1 12.71 -7.69 6.94
CA MET A 1 11.70 -7.48 5.88
C MET A 1 11.27 -6.03 5.99
N ASP A 2 11.17 -5.32 4.87
CA ASP A 2 10.81 -3.89 4.87
C ASP A 2 9.41 -3.69 5.46
N GLN A 3 9.20 -2.64 6.26
CA GLN A 3 7.90 -2.33 6.86
C GLN A 3 6.83 -2.08 5.79
N SER A 4 7.21 -1.47 4.67
CA SER A 4 6.31 -1.23 3.53
C SER A 4 5.81 -2.55 2.91
N VAL A 5 6.69 -3.54 2.81
CA VAL A 5 6.36 -4.88 2.31
C VAL A 5 5.40 -5.60 3.27
N LEU A 6 5.54 -5.41 4.59
CA LEU A 6 4.61 -5.96 5.57
C LEU A 6 3.20 -5.37 5.43
N VAL A 7 3.08 -4.08 5.07
CA VAL A 7 1.78 -3.45 4.78
C VAL A 7 1.14 -4.10 3.55
N ALA A 8 1.90 -4.29 2.47
CA ALA A 8 1.42 -4.99 1.29
C ALA A 8 0.98 -6.43 1.61
N ILE A 9 1.74 -7.16 2.44
CA ILE A 9 1.37 -8.51 2.90
C ILE A 9 0.08 -8.49 3.73
N ALA A 10 -0.08 -7.54 4.63
CA ALA A 10 -1.30 -7.40 5.43
C ALA A 10 -2.53 -7.12 4.54
N ARG A 11 -2.33 -6.40 3.42
CA ARG A 11 -3.37 -6.11 2.43
C ARG A 11 -3.72 -7.31 1.55
N PHE A 12 -2.76 -8.19 1.28
CA PHE A 12 -2.87 -9.35 0.40
C PHE A 12 -2.29 -10.63 1.05
N PRO A 13 -2.93 -11.14 2.12
CA PRO A 13 -2.38 -12.26 2.89
C PRO A 13 -2.27 -13.55 2.08
N ASP A 14 -3.05 -13.73 1.02
CA ASP A 14 -2.96 -14.91 0.14
C ASP A 14 -1.82 -14.84 -0.89
N ARG A 15 -1.09 -13.72 -0.94
CA ARG A 15 -0.05 -13.44 -1.96
C ARG A 15 1.35 -13.24 -1.36
N VAL A 16 1.59 -13.65 -0.10
CA VAL A 16 2.85 -13.38 0.64
C VAL A 16 4.10 -13.71 -0.17
N HIS A 17 4.21 -14.93 -0.69
CA HIS A 17 5.41 -15.36 -1.41
C HIS A 17 5.69 -14.54 -2.68
N ALA A 18 4.65 -14.20 -3.44
CA ALA A 18 4.79 -13.37 -4.63
C ALA A 18 5.24 -11.93 -4.27
N ILE A 19 4.71 -11.38 -3.17
CA ILE A 19 5.10 -10.07 -2.66
C ILE A 19 6.56 -10.07 -2.20
N GLU A 20 6.98 -11.08 -1.43
CA GLU A 20 8.37 -11.21 -0.95
C GLU A 20 9.36 -11.38 -2.12
N GLU A 21 9.00 -12.14 -3.14
CA GLU A 21 9.82 -12.35 -4.33
C GLU A 21 9.95 -11.06 -5.16
N LEU A 22 8.83 -10.42 -5.50
CA LEU A 22 8.84 -9.17 -6.25
C LEU A 22 9.57 -8.07 -5.48
N ALA A 23 9.33 -7.93 -4.17
CA ALA A 23 10.04 -6.94 -3.36
C ALA A 23 11.56 -7.17 -3.33
N ARG A 24 12.03 -8.41 -3.47
CA ARG A 24 13.47 -8.71 -3.52
C ARG A 24 14.09 -8.29 -4.86
N ASN A 25 13.36 -8.42 -5.94
CA ASN A 25 13.89 -8.37 -7.31
C ASN A 25 13.44 -7.15 -8.12
N ASN A 26 12.45 -6.40 -7.66
CA ASN A 26 11.83 -5.29 -8.38
C ASN A 26 11.76 -4.06 -7.47
N GLU A 27 12.57 -3.05 -7.79
CA GLU A 27 12.60 -1.79 -7.05
C GLU A 27 11.32 -0.97 -7.23
N ASP A 28 10.74 -0.94 -8.43
CA ASP A 28 9.47 -0.23 -8.67
C ASP A 28 8.34 -0.82 -7.82
N PHE A 29 8.32 -2.15 -7.65
CA PHE A 29 7.38 -2.82 -6.77
C PHE A 29 7.60 -2.47 -5.29
N ARG A 30 8.86 -2.30 -4.85
CA ARG A 30 9.15 -1.84 -3.49
C ARG A 30 8.70 -0.40 -3.27
N SER A 31 8.94 0.48 -4.24
CA SER A 31 8.45 1.86 -4.21
C SER A 31 6.92 1.89 -4.10
N LEU A 32 6.23 1.05 -4.86
CA LEU A 32 4.77 0.93 -4.80
C LEU A 32 4.27 0.42 -3.43
N CYS A 33 4.99 -0.52 -2.80
CA CYS A 33 4.70 -0.93 -1.41
C CYS A 33 4.89 0.23 -0.42
N ALA A 34 5.92 1.07 -0.62
CA ALA A 34 6.19 2.22 0.22
C ALA A 34 5.11 3.30 0.08
N ASP A 35 4.69 3.59 -1.15
CA ASP A 35 3.62 4.54 -1.43
C ASP A 35 2.30 4.11 -0.77
N LEU A 36 1.96 2.81 -0.83
CA LEU A 36 0.79 2.26 -0.14
C LEU A 36 0.90 2.49 1.38
N ALA A 37 2.05 2.13 1.97
CA ALA A 37 2.27 2.27 3.40
C ALA A 37 2.17 3.73 3.87
N ASP A 38 2.71 4.67 3.07
CA ASP A 38 2.65 6.10 3.36
C ASP A 38 1.22 6.65 3.25
N ALA A 39 0.45 6.21 2.25
CA ALA A 39 -0.94 6.60 2.08
C ALA A 39 -1.82 6.08 3.23
N GLU A 40 -1.68 4.80 3.61
CA GLU A 40 -2.42 4.23 4.74
C GLU A 40 -2.05 4.93 6.06
N ALA A 41 -0.76 5.16 6.29
CA ALA A 41 -0.30 5.87 7.49
C ALA A 41 -0.80 7.32 7.50
N ALA A 42 -0.86 8.00 6.36
CA ALA A 42 -1.42 9.33 6.25
C ALA A 42 -2.92 9.35 6.56
N ALA A 43 -3.68 8.39 6.03
CA ALA A 43 -5.11 8.26 6.32
C ALA A 43 -5.37 8.14 7.83
N VAL A 44 -4.62 7.27 8.53
CA VAL A 44 -4.72 7.09 9.99
C VAL A 44 -4.31 8.37 10.75
N ARG A 45 -3.24 9.05 10.33
CA ARG A 45 -2.83 10.33 10.93
C ARG A 45 -3.92 11.39 10.81
N TRP A 46 -4.57 11.47 9.65
CA TRP A 46 -5.66 12.42 9.44
C TRP A 46 -6.92 12.04 10.20
N GLU A 47 -7.24 10.75 10.33
CA GLU A 47 -8.37 10.28 11.14
C GLU A 47 -8.27 10.72 12.61
N HIS A 48 -7.06 10.76 13.17
CA HIS A 48 -6.82 11.22 14.54
C HIS A 48 -6.58 12.73 14.66
N SER A 49 -6.65 13.48 13.55
CA SER A 49 -6.43 14.92 13.54
C SER A 49 -7.68 15.70 13.96
N SER A 50 -7.51 16.69 14.83
CA SER A 50 -8.59 17.61 15.23
C SER A 50 -8.82 18.76 14.23
N LEU A 51 -8.13 18.76 13.10
CA LEU A 51 -8.29 19.81 12.09
C LEU A 51 -9.61 19.65 11.32
N PRO A 52 -10.30 20.74 10.94
CA PRO A 52 -11.56 20.65 10.18
C PRO A 52 -11.46 19.91 8.84
N VAL A 53 -10.26 19.87 8.25
CA VAL A 53 -9.97 19.19 6.98
C VAL A 53 -9.67 17.69 7.14
N SER A 54 -9.65 17.17 8.37
CA SER A 54 -9.25 15.80 8.69
C SER A 54 -10.05 14.76 7.91
N ALA A 55 -11.37 14.90 7.88
CA ALA A 55 -12.27 13.99 7.18
C ALA A 55 -12.00 13.96 5.67
N ALA A 56 -11.83 15.14 5.06
CA ALA A 56 -11.54 15.24 3.62
C ALA A 56 -10.18 14.62 3.27
N ARG A 57 -9.12 14.94 4.04
CA ARG A 57 -7.80 14.35 3.82
C ARG A 57 -7.79 12.85 4.06
N CYS A 58 -8.47 12.38 5.10
CA CYS A 58 -8.58 10.95 5.37
C CYS A 58 -9.26 10.21 4.20
N ALA A 59 -10.31 10.79 3.62
CA ALA A 59 -10.97 10.23 2.42
C ALA A 59 -10.00 10.20 1.22
N GLU A 60 -9.32 11.31 0.93
CA GLU A 60 -8.33 11.39 -0.17
C GLU A 60 -7.24 10.31 -0.05
N TYR A 61 -6.64 10.15 1.14
CA TYR A 61 -5.59 9.15 1.34
C TYR A 61 -6.11 7.70 1.30
N ARG A 62 -7.36 7.46 1.71
CA ARG A 62 -8.00 6.14 1.59
C ARG A 62 -8.29 5.78 0.13
N GLU A 63 -8.71 6.76 -0.68
CA GLU A 63 -8.87 6.57 -2.12
C GLU A 63 -7.52 6.27 -2.79
N LEU A 64 -6.48 7.06 -2.48
CA LEU A 64 -5.13 6.80 -2.96
C LEU A 64 -4.63 5.40 -2.57
N ALA A 65 -4.79 5.00 -1.31
CA ALA A 65 -4.40 3.65 -0.85
C ALA A 65 -5.17 2.54 -1.59
N ARG A 66 -6.43 2.78 -1.95
CA ARG A 66 -7.22 1.84 -2.75
C ARG A 66 -6.67 1.70 -4.17
N ASP A 67 -6.30 2.81 -4.79
CA ASP A 67 -5.74 2.82 -6.15
C ASP A 67 -4.37 2.13 -6.18
N LEU A 68 -3.50 2.45 -5.23
CA LEU A 68 -2.19 1.79 -5.07
C LEU A 68 -2.34 0.28 -4.82
N ALA A 69 -3.32 -0.12 -4.00
CA ALA A 69 -3.62 -1.54 -3.80
C ALA A 69 -4.09 -2.22 -5.10
N ALA A 70 -4.87 -1.53 -5.94
CA ALA A 70 -5.27 -2.07 -7.24
C ALA A 70 -4.07 -2.24 -8.19
N GLU A 71 -3.13 -1.29 -8.20
CA GLU A 71 -1.89 -1.40 -8.98
C GLU A 71 -0.98 -2.54 -8.50
N LEU A 72 -0.87 -2.73 -7.18
CA LEU A 72 -0.15 -3.87 -6.60
C LEU A 72 -0.79 -5.18 -7.02
N ALA A 73 -2.11 -5.30 -6.93
CA ALA A 73 -2.84 -6.50 -7.35
C ALA A 73 -2.60 -6.79 -8.85
N ALA A 74 -2.69 -5.78 -9.72
CA ALA A 74 -2.42 -5.93 -11.14
C ALA A 74 -0.96 -6.33 -11.42
N THR A 75 -0.01 -5.88 -10.62
CA THR A 75 1.41 -6.26 -10.75
C THR A 75 1.63 -7.70 -10.28
N LEU A 76 1.01 -8.11 -9.18
CA LEU A 76 1.04 -9.49 -8.68
C LEU A 76 0.40 -10.46 -9.68
N ASP A 77 -0.74 -10.09 -10.26
CA ASP A 77 -1.42 -10.92 -11.27
C ASP A 77 -0.62 -11.04 -12.58
N ARG A 78 0.23 -10.07 -12.90
CA ARG A 78 1.17 -10.15 -14.02
C ARG A 78 2.38 -11.04 -13.71
N HIS A 79 2.84 -11.06 -12.47
CA HIS A 79 3.97 -11.90 -12.04
C HIS A 79 3.63 -13.39 -11.96
N LEU A 80 2.36 -13.72 -11.73
CA LEU A 80 1.88 -15.12 -11.66
C LEU A 80 1.63 -15.78 -13.03
N LYS A 81 1.86 -15.06 -14.14
CA LYS A 81 1.71 -15.55 -15.52
C LYS A 81 3.06 -15.91 -16.12
#